data_AF-A0A6B1FNB7-F1
#
_entry.id   AF-A0A6B1FNB7-F1
#
_cell.length_a   1.000
_cell.length_b   1.000
_cell.length_c   1.000
_cell.angle_alpha   90.00
_cell.angle_beta   90.00
_cell.angle_gamma   90.00
#
_symmetry.space_group_name_H-M   'P 1'
#
loop_
_entity.id
_entity.type
_entity.pdbx_description
1 polymer ?
#
loop_
_entity_poly.entity_id
_entity_poly.type
_entity_poly.pdbx_seq_one_letter_code
_entity_poly.pdbx_strand_id
1 'polypeptide(L)'
;MFRSVDFDVLDELEVSVPESAPHEKVIDSVAVDAKRILLRYGTPIAILDRVSEVDRIALARQVSRTRLPDREPRLRALLEEHGYLQVD
;
A
#
# COMPACT_ATOMS: atom_id res chain seq x y z
N MET A 1 18.76 -52.67 -25.87
CA MET A 1 19.12 -51.71 -26.93
C MET A 1 18.13 -50.56 -26.83
N PHE A 2 18.40 -49.59 -25.96
CA PHE A 2 17.52 -48.45 -25.71
C PHE A 2 17.89 -47.34 -26.70
N ARG A 3 16.89 -46.80 -27.41
CA ARG A 3 17.05 -45.63 -28.28
C ARG A 3 17.35 -44.41 -27.39
N SER A 4 18.52 -43.81 -27.56
CA SER A 4 18.76 -42.43 -27.15
C SER A 4 17.81 -41.54 -27.94
N VAL A 5 16.99 -40.78 -27.24
CA VAL A 5 16.23 -39.67 -27.82
C VAL A 5 17.11 -38.46 -27.57
N ASP A 6 17.66 -37.89 -28.65
CA ASP A 6 18.45 -36.66 -28.59
C ASP A 6 17.56 -35.55 -28.01
N PHE A 7 17.89 -35.12 -26.79
CA PHE A 7 17.19 -34.11 -26.01
C PHE A 7 17.78 -32.72 -26.31
N ASP A 8 18.00 -32.40 -27.58
CA ASP A 8 18.73 -31.20 -28.01
C ASP A 8 17.91 -30.33 -28.99
N VAL A 9 16.61 -30.16 -28.73
CA VAL A 9 15.77 -29.22 -29.52
C VAL A 9 14.77 -28.47 -28.63
N LEU A 10 15.22 -27.93 -27.49
CA LEU A 10 14.38 -27.04 -26.65
C LEU A 10 15.21 -25.89 -26.07
N ASP A 11 16.03 -25.21 -26.86
CA ASP A 11 16.83 -24.06 -26.38
C ASP A 11 16.85 -22.85 -27.32
N GLU A 12 15.76 -22.59 -28.05
CA GLU A 12 15.62 -21.35 -28.83
C GLU A 12 14.20 -20.78 -28.79
N LEU A 13 13.61 -20.72 -27.61
CA LEU A 13 12.57 -19.73 -27.35
C LEU A 13 13.13 -18.77 -26.32
N GLU A 14 13.90 -17.79 -26.79
CA GLU A 14 14.06 -16.52 -26.08
C GLU A 14 12.67 -15.90 -25.91
N VAL A 15 11.99 -16.32 -24.85
CA VAL A 15 10.82 -15.62 -24.33
C VAL A 15 11.35 -14.27 -23.88
N SER A 16 11.28 -13.29 -24.77
CA SER A 16 11.40 -11.87 -24.44
C SER A 16 10.25 -11.54 -23.47
N VAL A 17 10.44 -11.88 -22.20
CA VAL A 17 9.61 -11.36 -21.12
C VAL A 17 9.85 -9.86 -21.14
N PRO A 18 8.86 -9.01 -21.48
CA PRO A 18 9.05 -7.59 -21.37
C PRO A 18 9.39 -7.29 -19.91
N GLU A 19 10.57 -6.71 -19.70
CA GLU A 19 11.01 -6.23 -18.40
C GLU A 19 9.91 -5.32 -17.86
N SER A 20 9.19 -5.85 -16.87
CA SER A 20 8.00 -5.22 -16.33
C SER A 20 8.45 -4.01 -15.52
N ALA A 21 8.43 -2.83 -16.12
CA ALA A 21 8.62 -1.57 -15.40
C ALA A 21 7.38 -0.67 -15.53
N PRO A 22 6.99 0.12 -14.50
CA PRO A 22 7.60 0.30 -13.19
C PRO A 22 6.64 0.04 -12.01
N HIS A 23 7.17 -0.44 -10.89
CA HIS A 23 6.47 -0.49 -9.59
C HIS A 23 6.05 0.89 -9.05
N GLU A 24 6.41 1.99 -9.73
CA GLU A 24 6.23 3.38 -9.29
C GLU A 24 4.76 3.86 -9.35
N LYS A 25 3.99 3.46 -10.38
CA LYS A 25 2.58 3.91 -10.52
C LYS A 25 1.63 3.39 -9.44
N VAL A 26 1.92 2.24 -8.85
CA VAL A 26 1.03 1.63 -7.85
C VAL A 26 1.13 2.38 -6.52
N ILE A 27 2.31 2.91 -6.18
CA ILE A 27 2.58 3.59 -4.92
C ILE A 27 1.80 4.91 -4.87
N ASP A 28 1.80 5.68 -5.97
CA ASP A 28 1.02 6.92 -6.10
C ASP A 28 -0.47 6.68 -5.85
N SER A 29 -1.03 5.59 -6.38
CA SER A 29 -2.45 5.27 -6.19
C SER A 29 -2.78 4.94 -4.74
N VAL A 30 -1.89 4.24 -4.03
CA VAL A 30 -2.09 3.87 -2.62
C VAL A 30 -1.96 5.09 -1.71
N ALA A 31 -1.01 5.99 -1.99
CA ALA A 31 -0.82 7.22 -1.24
C ALA A 31 -2.04 8.16 -1.33
N VAL A 32 -2.60 8.30 -2.54
CA VAL A 32 -3.82 9.10 -2.76
C VAL A 32 -5.02 8.50 -2.02
N ASP A 33 -5.19 7.18 -2.08
CA ASP A 33 -6.30 6.52 -1.37
C ASP A 33 -6.14 6.60 0.16
N ALA A 34 -4.92 6.45 0.66
CA ALA A 34 -4.63 6.64 2.08
C ALA A 34 -4.99 8.05 2.54
N LYS A 35 -4.59 9.09 1.80
CA LYS A 35 -4.97 10.48 2.08
C LYS A 35 -6.49 10.63 2.13
N ARG A 36 -7.20 10.05 1.16
CA ARG A 36 -8.68 10.10 1.07
C ARG A 36 -9.37 9.39 2.24
N ILE A 37 -8.88 8.22 2.64
CA ILE A 37 -9.40 7.46 3.78
C ILE A 37 -9.27 8.27 5.07
N LEU A 38 -8.08 8.83 5.32
CA LEU A 38 -7.81 9.60 6.53
C LEU A 38 -8.68 10.85 6.63
N LEU A 39 -8.88 11.58 5.53
CA LEU A 39 -9.79 12.72 5.47
C LEU A 39 -11.25 12.31 5.70
N ARG A 40 -11.69 11.21 5.08
CA ARG A 40 -13.07 10.71 5.20
C ARG A 40 -13.45 10.42 6.65
N TYR A 41 -12.51 9.91 7.44
CA TYR A 41 -12.73 9.53 8.84
C TYR A 41 -12.27 10.59 9.85
N GLY A 42 -12.03 11.84 9.40
CA GLY A 42 -11.92 12.98 10.29
C GLY A 42 -10.51 13.45 10.65
N THR A 43 -9.47 13.00 9.94
CA THR A 43 -8.12 13.58 10.13
C THR A 43 -8.11 15.04 9.68
N PRO A 44 -7.77 16.02 10.55
CA PRO A 44 -7.64 17.41 10.15
C PRO A 44 -6.56 17.58 9.08
N ILE A 45 -6.84 18.40 8.05
CA ILE A 45 -5.90 18.59 6.94
C ILE A 45 -4.53 19.14 7.41
N ALA A 46 -4.53 20.01 8.43
CA ALA A 46 -3.33 20.57 9.03
C ALA A 46 -2.44 19.51 9.72
N ILE A 47 -3.04 18.41 10.19
CA ILE A 47 -2.30 17.27 10.74
C ILE A 47 -1.80 16.40 9.59
N LEU A 48 -2.65 16.13 8.60
CA LEU A 48 -2.34 15.25 7.47
C LEU A 48 -1.13 15.70 6.65
N ASP A 49 -0.89 17.01 6.53
CA ASP A 49 0.29 17.57 5.86
C ASP A 49 1.60 17.34 6.64
N ARG A 50 1.52 17.01 7.93
CA ARG A 50 2.66 16.68 8.80
C ARG A 50 2.93 15.18 8.89
N VAL A 51 1.98 14.35 8.44
CA VAL A 51 2.11 12.89 8.44
C VAL A 51 2.85 12.45 7.17
N SER A 52 3.89 11.64 7.32
CA SER A 52 4.65 11.12 6.19
C SER A 52 3.76 10.24 5.30
N GLU A 53 4.12 10.03 4.05
CA GLU A 53 3.37 9.13 3.17
C GLU A 53 3.30 7.69 3.70
N VAL A 54 4.43 7.18 4.20
CA VAL A 54 4.53 5.84 4.78
C VAL A 54 3.55 5.69 5.94
N ASP A 55 3.49 6.69 6.83
CA ASP A 55 2.59 6.69 7.98
C ASP A 55 1.13 6.83 7.55
N ARG A 56 0.83 7.67 6.55
CA ARG A 56 -0.54 7.79 6.01
C ARG A 56 -1.05 6.44 5.50
N ILE A 57 -0.21 5.72 4.76
CA ILE A 57 -0.54 4.40 4.23
C ILE A 57 -0.74 3.39 5.37
N ALA A 58 0.14 3.40 6.38
CA ALA A 58 0.04 2.52 7.54
C ALA A 58 -1.24 2.76 8.35
N LEU A 59 -1.55 4.02 8.66
CA LEU A 59 -2.76 4.43 9.37
C LEU A 59 -4.03 4.06 8.58
N ALA A 60 -4.09 4.40 7.30
CA ALA A 60 -5.23 4.07 6.44
C ALA A 60 -5.47 2.55 6.35
N ARG A 61 -4.40 1.76 6.31
CA ARG A 61 -4.46 0.29 6.35
C ARG A 61 -5.02 -0.24 7.66
N GLN A 62 -4.68 0.38 8.80
CA GLN A 62 -5.23 -0.02 10.10
C GLN A 62 -6.71 0.34 10.22
N VAL A 63 -7.08 1.56 9.83
CA VAL A 63 -8.48 2.03 9.82
C VAL A 63 -9.34 1.21 8.86
N SER A 64 -8.83 0.83 7.69
CA SER A 64 -9.60 0.02 6.74
C SER A 64 -9.94 -1.38 7.28
N ARG A 65 -9.12 -1.92 8.20
CA ARG A 65 -9.34 -3.21 8.84
C ARG A 65 -10.27 -3.16 10.05
N THR A 66 -10.66 -1.98 10.53
CA THR A 66 -11.67 -1.85 11.59
C THR A 66 -13.09 -1.78 11.02
N ARG A 67 -14.06 -2.11 11.87
CA ARG A 67 -15.48 -2.05 11.51
C ARG A 67 -15.86 -0.60 11.24
N LEU A 68 -16.77 -0.38 10.29
CA LEU A 68 -17.23 0.96 9.90
C LEU A 68 -17.55 1.91 11.09
N PRO A 69 -18.33 1.52 12.12
CA PRO A 69 -18.63 2.41 13.24
C PRO A 69 -17.40 2.76 14.10
N ASP A 70 -16.36 1.93 14.06
CA ASP A 70 -15.17 2.06 14.93
C ASP A 70 -14.01 2.80 14.23
N ARG A 71 -14.17 3.18 12.95
CA ARG A 71 -13.09 3.75 12.14
C ARG A 71 -12.62 5.12 12.59
N GLU A 72 -13.56 6.02 12.84
CA GLU A 72 -13.28 7.37 13.33
C GLU A 72 -12.65 7.36 14.74
N PRO A 73 -13.24 6.70 15.76
CA PRO A 73 -12.63 6.65 17.08
C PRO A 73 -11.27 5.95 17.06
N ARG A 74 -11.09 4.89 16.24
CA ARG A 74 -9.78 4.23 16.12
C ARG A 74 -8.75 5.13 15.44
N LEU A 75 -9.14 5.84 14.37
CA LEU A 75 -8.23 6.77 13.69
C LEU A 75 -7.76 7.86 14.64
N ARG A 76 -8.67 8.43 15.43
CA ARG A 76 -8.31 9.41 16.46
C ARG A 76 -7.30 8.85 17.46
N ALA A 77 -7.57 7.67 18.02
CA ALA A 77 -6.64 7.01 18.94
C ALA A 77 -5.26 6.77 18.31
N LEU A 78 -5.21 6.35 17.04
CA LEU A 78 -3.94 6.17 16.33
C LEU A 78 -3.19 7.50 16.14
N LEU A 79 -3.88 8.57 15.78
CA LEU A 79 -3.26 9.89 15.64
C LEU A 79 -2.69 10.40 16.98
N GLU A 80 -3.37 10.09 18.09
CA GLU A 80 -2.90 10.39 19.44
C GLU A 80 -1.69 9.50 19.83
N GLU A 81 -1.77 8.19 19.61
CA GLU A 81 -0.69 7.20 19.88
C GLU A 81 0.61 7.59 19.14
N HIS A 82 0.50 8.07 17.91
CA HIS A 82 1.63 8.52 17.09
C HIS A 82 2.08 9.97 17.36
N GLY A 83 1.40 10.70 18.26
CA GLY A 83 1.74 12.07 18.64
C GLY A 83 1.37 13.14 17.60
N TYR A 84 0.53 12.79 16.61
CA TYR A 84 0.04 13.74 15.60
C TYR A 84 -1.11 14.61 16.13
N LEU A 85 -1.83 14.13 17.13
CA LEU A 85 -2.93 14.84 17.79
C LEU A 85 -2.64 14.88 19.29
N GLN A 86 -2.56 16.10 19.86
CA GLN A 86 -2.53 16.29 21.31
C GLN A 86 -3.96 16.54 21.78
N VAL A 87 -4.41 15.74 22.75
CA VAL A 87 -5.66 16.01 23.47
C VAL A 87 -5.27 16.92 24.64
N ASP A 88 -5.69 18.19 24.58
CA ASP A 88 -5.66 19.09 25.74
C ASP A 88 -6.56 18.57 26.86
#